data_AF-A0A936B5X1-F1
#
_entry.id   AF-A0A936B5X1-F1
#
_cell.length_a   1.000
_cell.length_b   1.000
_cell.length_c   1.000
_cell.angle_alpha   90.00
_cell.angle_beta   90.00
_cell.angle_gamma   90.00
#
_symmetry.space_group_name_H-M   'P 1'
#
loop_
_entity.id
_entity.type
_entity.pdbx_description
1 polymer ?
#
loop_
_entity_poly.entity_id
_entity_poly.type
_entity_poly.pdbx_seq_one_letter_code
_entity_poly.pdbx_strand_id
1 'polypeptide(L)' 'MAFRPMKVTYYWREYGYNYKEVFADRVSFFVTTLPDGRHVYEYTARVTHTGQFTALPAEAYAMYDLEQWGRSASDLWGSE' A
#
# COMPACT_ATOMS: atom_id res chain seq x y z
N MET A 1 -31.58 10.66 30.25
CA MET A 1 -30.75 10.57 29.02
C MET A 1 -29.52 9.74 29.33
N ALA A 2 -29.22 8.67 28.59
CA ALA A 2 -27.96 7.93 28.72
C ALA A 2 -27.01 8.35 27.58
N PHE A 3 -25.80 8.76 27.92
CA PHE A 3 -24.74 9.07 26.95
C PHE A 3 -24.28 7.78 26.27
N ARG A 4 -24.47 7.68 24.96
CA ARG A 4 -23.82 6.62 24.16
C ARG A 4 -22.45 7.13 23.73
N PRO A 5 -21.34 6.52 24.20
CA PRO A 5 -20.03 6.92 23.71
C PRO A 5 -19.96 6.62 22.21
N MET A 6 -19.63 7.62 21.40
CA MET A 6 -19.26 7.37 20.01
C MET A 6 -17.94 6.58 20.02
N LYS A 7 -17.92 5.41 19.39
CA LYS A 7 -16.66 4.73 19.06
C LYS A 7 -15.91 5.64 18.09
N VAL A 8 -14.79 6.20 18.53
CA VAL A 8 -13.82 6.82 17.62
C VAL A 8 -13.08 5.68 16.93
N THR A 9 -13.38 5.46 15.65
CA THR A 9 -12.65 4.50 14.83
C THR A 9 -11.40 5.17 14.28
N TYR A 10 -10.24 4.63 14.63
CA TYR A 10 -8.97 5.02 14.04
C TYR A 10 -8.72 4.15 12.81
N TYR A 11 -9.16 4.62 11.64
CA TYR A 11 -9.05 3.87 10.38
C TYR A 11 -7.65 3.36 10.07
N TRP A 12 -6.60 4.07 10.51
CA TRP A 12 -5.22 3.61 10.32
C TRP A 12 -4.89 2.32 11.09
N ARG A 13 -5.57 2.04 12.20
CA ARG A 13 -5.42 0.77 12.96
C ARG A 13 -6.10 -0.39 12.26
N GLU A 14 -7.12 -0.12 11.46
CA GLU A 14 -7.86 -1.13 10.70
C GLU A 14 -7.19 -1.39 9.34
N TYR A 15 -6.75 -0.34 8.65
CA TYR A 15 -6.15 -0.44 7.31
C TYR A 15 -4.62 -0.61 7.31
N GLY A 16 -3.93 -0.31 8.40
CA GLY A 16 -2.46 -0.41 8.50
C GLY A 16 -1.68 0.72 7.81
N TYR A 17 -2.37 1.74 7.29
CA TYR A 17 -1.76 2.94 6.69
C TYR A 17 -2.51 4.21 7.12
N ASN A 18 -1.83 5.35 7.06
CA ASN A 18 -2.36 6.66 7.47
C ASN A 18 -2.97 7.42 6.28
N TYR A 19 -2.38 7.24 5.11
CA TYR A 19 -2.83 7.88 3.88
C TYR A 19 -2.55 6.99 2.67
N LYS A 20 -3.36 7.14 1.63
CA LYS A 20 -3.25 6.41 0.37
C LYS A 20 -3.42 7.39 -0.77
N GLU A 21 -2.49 7.34 -1.71
CA GLU A 21 -2.56 8.08 -2.97
C GLU A 21 -2.68 7.12 -4.14
N VAL A 22 -3.47 7.51 -5.14
CA VAL A 22 -3.67 6.75 -6.38
C VAL A 22 -3.31 7.65 -7.54
N PHE A 23 -2.24 7.28 -8.24
CA PHE A 23 -1.76 7.95 -9.44
C PHE A 23 -2.10 7.09 -10.67
N ALA A 24 -1.82 7.62 -11.85
CA ALA A 24 -2.03 6.90 -13.11
C ALA A 24 -1.12 5.67 -13.24
N ASP A 25 0.07 5.70 -12.64
CA ASP A 25 1.15 4.72 -12.79
C ASP A 25 1.44 3.92 -11.50
N ARG A 26 0.95 4.37 -10.33
CA ARG A 26 1.23 3.73 -9.04
C ARG A 26 0.16 3.99 -7.98
N VAL A 27 0.18 3.17 -6.94
CA VAL A 27 -0.53 3.41 -5.67
C VAL A 27 0.52 3.52 -4.56
N SER A 28 0.38 4.50 -3.68
CA SER A 28 1.33 4.75 -2.59
C SER A 28 0.62 4.75 -1.25
N PHE A 29 1.20 4.07 -0.26
CA PHE A 29 0.68 3.98 1.11
C PHE A 29 1.66 4.66 2.07
N PHE A 30 1.15 5.55 2.93
CA PHE A 30 1.97 6.27 3.90
C PHE A 30 1.77 5.69 5.30
N VAL A 31 2.86 5.22 5.90
CA VAL A 31 2.85 4.53 7.19
C VAL A 31 3.80 5.24 8.16
N THR A 32 3.25 5.90 9.19
CA THR A 32 4.01 6.61 10.21
C THR A 32 4.79 5.66 11.11
N THR A 33 4.20 4.51 11.44
CA THR A 33 4.79 3.49 12.31
C THR A 33 4.58 2.11 11.70
N LEU A 34 5.68 1.41 11.40
CA LEU A 34 5.67 0.05 10.87
C LEU A 34 6.34 -0.88 11.90
N PRO A 35 5.57 -1.61 12.74
CA PRO A 35 6.13 -2.58 13.68
C PRO A 35 6.92 -3.69 12.98
N ASP A 36 7.72 -4.44 13.73
CA ASP A 36 8.34 -5.65 13.21
C ASP A 36 7.27 -6.66 12.75
N GLY A 37 7.65 -7.48 11.77
CA GLY A 37 6.79 -8.52 11.20
C GLY A 37 6.33 -8.24 9.77
N ARG A 38 5.33 -9.01 9.32
CA ARG A 38 4.80 -8.96 7.96
C ARG A 38 3.53 -8.11 7.94
N HIS A 39 3.51 -7.11 7.07
CA HIS A 39 2.35 -6.26 6.80
C HIS A 39 1.81 -6.53 5.40
N VAL A 40 0.49 -6.56 5.26
CA VAL A 40 -0.19 -6.83 3.98
C VAL A 40 -1.02 -5.62 3.60
N TYR A 41 -0.80 -5.11 2.39
CA TYR A 41 -1.54 -3.99 1.83
C TYR A 41 -2.24 -4.46 0.55
N GLU A 42 -3.55 -4.28 0.50
CA GLU A 42 -4.36 -4.73 -0.62
C GLU A 42 -4.96 -3.53 -1.36
N TYR A 43 -4.96 -3.60 -2.69
CA TYR A 43 -5.64 -2.64 -3.54
C TYR A 43 -6.21 -3.32 -4.78
N THR A 44 -7.29 -2.76 -5.30
CA THR A 44 -7.93 -3.23 -6.54
C THR A 44 -7.51 -2.35 -7.70
N ALA A 45 -7.13 -2.97 -8.81
CA ALA A 45 -6.89 -2.32 -10.09
C ALA A 45 -7.78 -2.95 -11.18
N ARG A 46 -8.08 -2.19 -12.23
CA ARG A 46 -8.85 -2.66 -13.38
C ARG A 46 -7.98 -2.66 -14.63
N VAL A 47 -7.95 -3.79 -15.33
CA VAL A 47 -7.32 -3.90 -16.65
C VAL A 47 -8.08 -3.02 -17.64
N THR A 48 -7.36 -2.17 -18.37
CA THR A 48 -7.94 -1.24 -19.35
C THR A 48 -7.49 -1.49 -20.79
N HIS A 49 -6.33 -2.12 -20.98
CA HIS A 49 -5.73 -2.39 -22.29
C HIS A 49 -5.20 -3.81 -22.34
N THR A 50 -5.33 -4.45 -23.51
CA THR A 50 -4.72 -5.76 -23.79
C THR A 50 -3.27 -5.57 -24.24
N GLY A 51 -2.39 -6.45 -23.79
CA GLY A 51 -0.97 -6.45 -24.16
C GLY A 51 -0.13 -7.22 -23.15
N GLN A 52 1.18 -7.30 -23.41
CA GLN A 52 2.17 -7.80 -22.46
C GLN A 52 2.82 -6.62 -21.76
N PHE A 53 2.86 -6.67 -20.43
CA PHE A 53 3.41 -5.60 -19.61
C PHE A 53 4.31 -6.18 -18.53
N THR A 54 5.38 -5.46 -18.18
CA THR A 54 6.22 -5.80 -17.03
C THR A 54 5.67 -5.12 -15.79
N ALA A 55 5.42 -5.90 -14.74
CA ALA A 55 5.07 -5.35 -13.44
C ALA A 55 6.30 -4.67 -12.82
N LEU A 56 6.16 -3.38 -12.51
CA LEU A 56 7.15 -2.67 -11.71
C LEU A 56 7.26 -3.35 -10.33
N PRO A 57 8.47 -3.45 -9.76
CA PRO A 57 8.62 -4.00 -8.43
C PRO A 57 7.91 -3.08 -7.42
N ALA A 58 7.33 -3.67 -6.37
CA ALA A 58 6.87 -2.91 -5.23
C ALA A 58 8.08 -2.39 -4.45
N GLU A 59 8.05 -1.13 -4.04
CA GLU A 59 9.13 -0.50 -3.28
C GLU A 59 8.63 -0.05 -1.90
N ALA A 60 9.50 -0.15 -0.90
CA ALA A 60 9.26 0.37 0.44
C ALA A 60 10.54 1.03 0.94
N TYR A 61 10.43 2.25 1.48
CA TYR A 61 11.55 3.00 2.01
C TYR A 61 11.12 3.88 3.18
N ALA A 62 12.03 4.13 4.11
CA ALA A 62 11.81 5.11 5.16
C ALA A 62 12.07 6.52 4.59
N MET A 63 11.06 7.38 4.62
CA MET A 63 11.14 8.74 4.03
C MET A 63 12.25 9.61 4.63
N TYR A 64 12.66 9.33 5.86
CA TYR A 64 13.66 10.10 6.61
C TYR A 64 14.95 9.33 6.90
N ASP A 65 15.08 8.11 6.36
CA ASP A 65 16.30 7.31 6.43
C ASP A 65 16.39 6.44 5.16
N LEU A 66 16.96 7.02 4.10
CA LEU A 66 17.00 6.40 2.79
C LEU A 66 17.92 5.17 2.70
N GLU A 67 18.73 4.90 3.74
CA GLU A 67 19.48 3.64 3.82
C GLU A 67 18.54 2.45 4.08
N GLN A 68 17.39 2.71 4.69
CA GLN A 68 16.33 1.73 4.92
C GLN A 68 15.36 1.69 3.74
N TRP A 69 15.65 0.82 2.77
CA TRP A 69 14.77 0.58 1.63
C TRP A 69 14.86 -0.86 1.14
N GLY A 70 13.85 -1.27 0.36
CA GLY A 70 13.81 -2.56 -0.30
C GLY A 70 12.80 -2.57 -1.44
N ARG A 71 12.91 -3.59 -2.30
CA ARG A 71 11.98 -3.80 -3.41
C ARG A 71 11.71 -5.27 -3.68
N SER A 72 10.55 -5.57 -4.26
CA SER A 72 10.23 -6.92 -4.73
C SER A 72 10.98 -7.28 -6.02
N ALA A 73 10.86 -8.53 -6.45
CA ALA A 73 11.14 -8.89 -7.83
C ALA A 73 10.12 -8.23 -8.78
N SER A 74 10.51 -8.06 -10.04
CA SER A 74 9.60 -7.74 -11.15
C SER A 74 9.06 -9.03 -11.76
N ASP A 75 7.88 -8.96 -12.36
CA ASP A 75 7.24 -10.10 -13.01
C ASP A 75 6.70 -9.72 -14.40
N LEU A 76 6.58 -10.70 -15.30
CA LEU A 76 5.97 -10.51 -16.62
C LEU A 76 4.49 -10.85 -16.53
N TRP A 77 3.64 -9.88 -16.87
CA TRP A 77 2.19 -10.04 -16.80
C TRP A 77 1.63 -10.35 -18.20
N GLY A 78 0.89 -11.46 -18.32
CA GLY A 78 0.29 -11.90 -19.59
C GLY A 78 1.12 -12.89 -20.42
N SER A 79 1.99 -13.69 -19.77
CA SER A 79 2.62 -14.85 -20.41
C SER A 79 1.81 -16.13 -20.14
N GLU A 80 0.96 -16.49 -21.09
CA GLU A 80 0.54 -17.87 -21.38
C GLU A 80 1.10 -18.26 -22.75
#